data_AF-A0A498GEM8-F1
#
_entry.id   AF-A0A498GEM8-F1
#
_cell.length_a   1.000
_cell.length_b   1.000
_cell.length_c   1.000
_cell.angle_alpha   90.00
_cell.angle_beta   90.00
_cell.angle_gamma   90.00
#
_symmetry.space_group_name_H-M   'P 1'
#
loop_
_entity.id
_entity.type
_entity.pdbx_description
1 polymer ?
#
loop_
_entity_poly.entity_id
_entity_poly.type
_entity_poly.pdbx_seq_one_letter_code
_entity_poly.pdbx_strand_id
1 'polypeptide(L)'
;MTDDSGLASQIGRRKLLALLGSAAVTGGVAHQVFGGRFTGPSEEPLASVKGTPEAKPDQEHKPETSGENIRAHGAKPNPGDPSIEAAERNLKALQTAAQAAGAHGSIYVPEGTYYIGRRAAQYEPFNRIGVDGDMPPGISIYGAGPQASELAITERLQADSHPVQTGFRYMDDVDHGTVVVRDVRLNGNYENLPNLRGAGGGSRCIKVGGDGDLHLSNAHIRGWYQEAILGRDVLRTVNRCTFEDNAIADHNYSDGGHVGHHITTHASKGNPLKVTNSRFIDCSGSAIDVRFNAGEISVRNCYVTGTGANFCKLSAASLLDVRRVFHRANTPSLEAKLDDIPGHEFDGRQFIQRIASRADTPPTVRLNDVVTTNMTDYALQCRIDEMTIEGDMIAIIKTNIREDDEVIRDRDSGWFSDIDIDRLSVHECNGMVFDLSSSNGTIQTLARNNNQGGLGNTADLTVETDAKGQAPFEPSVPSPSTVGINTASHSVVWR
;
A
#
# COMPACT_ATOMS: atom_id res chain seq x y z
N MET A 1 -31.18 27.39 49.47
CA MET A 1 -31.86 27.79 48.23
C MET A 1 -31.20 26.98 47.13
N THR A 2 -31.55 25.69 47.04
CA THR A 2 -32.58 25.06 46.15
C THR A 2 -32.14 25.03 44.69
N ASP A 3 -32.22 23.95 43.92
CA ASP A 3 -32.33 22.50 44.14
C ASP A 3 -32.06 21.83 42.77
N ASP A 4 -31.61 20.59 42.86
CA ASP A 4 -31.38 19.47 41.93
C ASP A 4 -32.01 19.31 40.53
N SER A 5 -31.29 18.45 39.77
CA SER A 5 -31.72 17.47 38.73
C SER A 5 -31.88 17.96 37.27
N GLY A 6 -31.47 17.25 36.22
CA GLY A 6 -30.93 15.90 36.04
C GLY A 6 -30.62 15.64 34.55
N LEU A 7 -29.91 14.54 34.27
CA LEU A 7 -29.58 14.01 32.94
C LEU A 7 -30.81 13.74 32.05
N ALA A 8 -30.69 13.94 30.72
CA ALA A 8 -30.75 12.86 29.71
C ALA A 8 -30.97 13.33 28.25
N SER A 9 -30.17 12.72 27.34
CA SER A 9 -30.59 12.12 26.05
C SER A 9 -30.80 12.99 24.79
N GLN A 10 -29.87 12.77 23.84
CA GLN A 10 -30.06 12.32 22.44
C GLN A 10 -31.35 12.71 21.69
N ILE A 11 -31.18 13.27 20.48
CA ILE A 11 -31.44 12.58 19.18
C ILE A 11 -31.03 13.51 18.03
N GLY A 12 -30.11 13.03 17.21
CA GLY A 12 -29.57 13.73 16.04
C GLY A 12 -30.53 13.74 14.85
N ARG A 13 -30.44 14.83 14.08
CA ARG A 13 -31.12 15.29 12.85
C ARG A 13 -31.29 14.31 11.66
N ARG A 14 -31.49 13.00 11.87
CA ARG A 14 -31.70 12.03 10.76
C ARG A 14 -33.14 11.51 10.56
N LYS A 15 -34.17 12.14 11.14
CA LYS A 15 -35.58 11.84 10.81
C LYS A 15 -36.48 13.08 10.80
N LEU A 16 -36.37 13.90 9.78
CA LEU A 16 -37.46 14.79 9.35
C LEU A 16 -37.14 15.25 7.92
N LEU A 17 -38.15 15.28 7.04
CA LEU A 17 -38.08 15.57 5.59
C LEU A 17 -38.01 14.36 4.64
N ALA A 18 -38.68 13.28 5.02
CA ALA A 18 -39.42 12.42 4.06
C ALA A 18 -40.93 12.73 4.04
N LEU A 19 -41.36 13.87 4.59
CA LEU A 19 -42.73 14.36 4.48
C LEU A 19 -42.69 15.83 4.09
N LEU A 20 -43.18 16.10 2.87
CA LEU A 20 -43.81 17.32 2.34
C LEU A 20 -43.38 17.49 0.88
N GLY A 21 -43.92 16.63 0.02
CA GLY A 21 -44.05 16.93 -1.40
C GLY A 21 -45.23 17.89 -1.65
N SER A 22 -45.11 18.65 -2.74
CA SER A 22 -46.15 19.40 -3.47
C SER A 22 -46.36 20.88 -3.08
N ALA A 23 -45.75 21.81 -3.82
CA ALA A 23 -46.43 22.94 -4.52
C ALA A 23 -45.43 23.94 -5.16
N ALA A 24 -45.40 23.92 -6.50
CA ALA A 24 -45.27 25.00 -7.50
C ALA A 24 -44.54 26.36 -7.26
N VAL A 25 -43.53 26.59 -8.11
CA VAL A 25 -43.20 27.77 -9.00
C VAL A 25 -43.17 29.19 -8.39
N THR A 26 -42.03 29.88 -8.29
CA THR A 26 -41.44 30.85 -9.27
C THR A 26 -40.16 31.41 -8.60
N GLY A 27 -38.94 31.32 -9.14
CA GLY A 27 -38.36 32.15 -10.20
C GLY A 27 -37.02 32.76 -9.72
N GLY A 28 -35.95 32.71 -10.52
CA GLY A 28 -34.70 33.48 -10.28
C GLY A 28 -33.41 32.66 -10.33
N VAL A 29 -32.55 32.98 -11.29
CA VAL A 29 -31.33 32.27 -11.72
C VAL A 29 -30.11 32.60 -10.85
N ALA A 30 -29.26 31.60 -10.54
CA ALA A 30 -27.79 31.59 -10.71
C ALA A 30 -27.05 30.75 -9.63
N HIS A 31 -26.65 29.53 -10.00
CA HIS A 31 -25.30 28.94 -9.82
C HIS A 31 -25.38 27.43 -10.11
N GLN A 32 -25.03 27.03 -11.32
CA GLN A 32 -24.75 25.63 -11.67
C GLN A 32 -23.26 25.36 -11.42
N VAL A 33 -22.95 24.70 -10.31
CA VAL A 33 -21.72 23.91 -10.15
C VAL A 33 -22.16 22.63 -9.42
N PHE A 34 -21.66 21.47 -9.89
CA PHE A 34 -21.94 20.11 -9.42
C PHE A 34 -23.28 19.48 -9.84
N GLY A 35 -23.31 19.05 -11.09
CA GLY A 35 -24.32 18.15 -11.65
C GLY A 35 -23.73 17.16 -12.66
N GLY A 36 -22.53 16.65 -12.41
CA GLY A 36 -21.94 15.57 -13.20
C GLY A 36 -22.18 14.23 -12.52
N ARG A 37 -23.28 13.55 -12.85
CA ARG A 37 -23.42 12.12 -12.60
C ARG A 37 -22.26 11.41 -13.31
N PHE A 38 -21.29 10.92 -12.54
CA PHE A 38 -20.31 9.95 -13.00
C PHE A 38 -21.04 8.65 -13.36
N THR A 39 -21.48 8.54 -14.60
CA THR A 39 -21.61 7.24 -15.24
C THR A 39 -20.24 6.94 -15.84
N GLY A 40 -19.42 6.18 -15.11
CA GLY A 40 -18.19 5.63 -15.70
C GLY A 40 -18.53 4.83 -16.96
N PRO A 41 -17.59 4.67 -17.91
CA PRO A 41 -17.80 3.75 -19.02
C PRO A 41 -18.05 2.35 -18.46
N SER A 42 -19.01 1.66 -19.08
CA SER A 42 -19.41 0.29 -18.76
C SER A 42 -18.22 -0.65 -18.76
N GLU A 43 -18.26 -1.64 -17.86
CA GLU A 43 -17.40 -2.82 -17.88
C GLU A 43 -17.62 -3.59 -19.19
N GLU A 44 -16.93 -3.21 -20.26
CA GLU A 44 -16.72 -4.09 -21.40
C GLU A 44 -15.27 -4.62 -21.35
N PRO A 45 -15.09 -5.94 -21.51
CA PRO A 45 -13.78 -6.55 -21.43
C PRO A 45 -12.93 -6.09 -22.62
N LEU A 46 -11.76 -5.51 -22.34
CA LEU A 46 -10.73 -5.31 -23.35
C LEU A 46 -10.39 -6.68 -23.96
N ALA A 47 -10.44 -6.73 -25.29
CA ALA A 47 -10.35 -7.95 -26.08
C ALA A 47 -9.09 -8.76 -25.74
N SER A 48 -9.31 -10.08 -25.57
CA SER A 48 -8.26 -11.10 -25.45
C SER A 48 -7.30 -11.06 -26.64
N VAL A 49 -6.01 -10.87 -26.38
CA VAL A 49 -4.95 -11.01 -27.39
C VAL A 49 -3.81 -11.88 -26.84
N LYS A 50 -3.39 -12.81 -27.71
CA LYS A 50 -2.46 -13.93 -27.55
C LYS A 50 -1.30 -13.70 -26.56
N GLY A 51 -1.22 -14.61 -25.59
CA GLY A 51 -0.13 -14.69 -24.61
C GLY A 51 1.25 -14.85 -25.25
N THR A 52 2.15 -13.96 -24.87
CA THR A 52 3.60 -14.19 -24.83
C THR A 52 3.90 -15.27 -23.78
N PRO A 53 4.98 -16.06 -23.93
CA PRO A 53 5.18 -17.29 -23.17
C PRO A 53 5.08 -17.03 -21.67
N GLU A 54 4.20 -17.79 -21.01
CA GLU A 54 4.11 -17.86 -19.57
C GLU A 54 5.52 -18.04 -19.00
N ALA A 55 5.92 -17.13 -18.10
CA ALA A 55 6.94 -17.49 -17.13
C ALA A 55 6.41 -18.75 -16.45
N LYS A 56 7.12 -19.87 -16.61
CA LYS A 56 6.76 -21.14 -15.99
C LYS A 56 6.32 -20.86 -14.56
N PRO A 57 5.16 -21.36 -14.11
CA PRO A 57 4.80 -21.28 -12.70
C PRO A 57 6.01 -21.80 -11.92
N ASP A 58 6.52 -20.98 -10.99
CA ASP A 58 7.45 -21.45 -9.98
C ASP A 58 6.87 -22.77 -9.46
N GLN A 59 7.67 -23.84 -9.51
CA GLN A 59 7.26 -25.19 -9.16
C GLN A 59 6.33 -25.15 -7.95
N GLU A 60 5.12 -25.72 -8.08
CA GLU A 60 4.16 -25.89 -6.98
C GLU A 60 4.89 -26.33 -5.71
N HIS A 61 5.18 -25.36 -4.84
CA HIS A 61 5.71 -25.67 -3.52
C HIS A 61 4.54 -26.22 -2.74
N LYS A 62 4.62 -27.52 -2.41
CA LYS A 62 3.77 -28.13 -1.41
C LYS A 62 3.78 -27.25 -0.16
N PRO A 63 2.64 -27.04 0.54
CA PRO A 63 2.64 -26.38 1.84
C PRO A 63 3.64 -27.11 2.74
N GLU A 64 4.69 -26.43 3.20
CA GLU A 64 5.59 -27.03 4.18
C GLU A 64 4.88 -26.98 5.53
N THR A 65 4.60 -28.15 6.09
CA THR A 65 4.12 -28.29 7.47
C THR A 65 5.29 -28.38 8.46
N SER A 66 6.46 -27.83 8.12
CA SER A 66 7.72 -28.03 8.86
C SER A 66 7.84 -27.22 10.14
N GLY A 67 6.89 -26.32 10.42
CA GLY A 67 6.85 -25.53 11.66
C GLY A 67 6.04 -26.18 12.77
N GLU A 68 6.31 -25.76 14.01
CA GLU A 68 5.56 -26.18 15.19
C GLU A 68 4.09 -25.77 15.05
N ASN A 69 3.20 -26.77 15.05
CA ASN A 69 1.78 -26.55 14.75
C ASN A 69 1.07 -25.97 15.96
N ILE A 70 0.51 -24.75 15.83
CA ILE A 70 -0.14 -24.04 16.94
C ILE A 70 -1.30 -24.83 17.58
N ARG A 71 -1.97 -25.74 16.85
CA ARG A 71 -3.02 -26.61 17.40
C ARG A 71 -2.47 -27.63 18.40
N ALA A 72 -1.24 -28.11 18.19
CA ALA A 72 -0.56 -29.01 19.14
C ALA A 72 -0.31 -28.31 20.50
N HIS A 73 -0.27 -26.98 20.49
CA HIS A 73 -0.10 -26.15 21.68
C HIS A 73 -1.43 -25.54 22.19
N GLY A 74 -2.58 -26.04 21.72
CA GLY A 74 -3.90 -25.70 22.25
C GLY A 74 -4.68 -24.64 21.48
N ALA A 75 -4.18 -24.15 20.34
CA ALA A 75 -4.95 -23.26 19.48
C ALA A 75 -6.19 -23.97 18.91
N LYS A 76 -7.30 -23.23 18.80
CA LYS A 76 -8.54 -23.73 18.19
C LYS A 76 -9.10 -22.65 17.24
N PRO A 77 -9.53 -23.02 16.03
CA PRO A 77 -10.22 -22.09 15.14
C PRO A 77 -11.39 -21.41 15.86
N ASN A 78 -11.54 -20.12 15.66
CA ASN A 78 -12.57 -19.30 16.29
C ASN A 78 -13.09 -18.21 15.33
N PRO A 79 -13.61 -18.58 14.14
CA PRO A 79 -13.91 -17.64 13.05
C PRO A 79 -14.97 -16.58 13.37
N GLY A 80 -15.78 -16.76 14.41
CA GLY A 80 -16.76 -15.77 14.87
C GLY A 80 -16.26 -14.84 15.98
N ASP A 81 -14.95 -14.86 16.29
CA ASP A 81 -14.32 -14.11 17.38
C ASP A 81 -15.17 -14.11 18.69
N PRO A 82 -15.43 -15.30 19.26
CA PRO A 82 -16.50 -15.49 20.24
C PRO A 82 -16.23 -14.83 21.59
N SER A 83 -14.96 -14.73 21.99
CA SER A 83 -14.57 -14.16 23.28
C SER A 83 -13.07 -13.84 23.35
N ILE A 84 -12.70 -12.94 24.28
CA ILE A 84 -11.30 -12.60 24.54
C ILE A 84 -10.51 -13.79 25.12
N GLU A 85 -11.13 -14.68 25.89
CA GLU A 85 -10.50 -15.90 26.42
C GLU A 85 -10.08 -16.86 25.30
N ALA A 86 -10.90 -16.95 24.24
CA ALA A 86 -10.57 -17.75 23.07
C ALA A 86 -9.36 -17.16 22.32
N ALA A 87 -9.30 -15.83 22.21
CA ALA A 87 -8.19 -15.12 21.59
C ALA A 87 -6.89 -15.24 22.40
N GLU A 88 -6.97 -15.12 23.72
CA GLU A 88 -5.83 -15.32 24.64
C GLU A 88 -5.28 -16.74 24.59
N ARG A 89 -6.16 -17.75 24.52
CA ARG A 89 -5.75 -19.13 24.32
C ARG A 89 -4.95 -19.30 23.02
N ASN A 90 -5.44 -18.73 21.93
CA ASN A 90 -4.77 -18.84 20.64
C ASN A 90 -3.43 -18.08 20.62
N LEU A 91 -3.37 -16.89 21.23
CA LEU A 91 -2.12 -16.14 21.40
C LEU A 91 -1.09 -16.95 22.23
N LYS A 92 -1.52 -17.52 23.35
CA LYS A 92 -0.65 -18.36 24.19
C LYS A 92 -0.17 -19.59 23.44
N ALA A 93 -1.03 -20.24 22.65
CA ALA A 93 -0.66 -21.39 21.84
C ALA A 93 0.36 -21.02 20.75
N LEU A 94 0.20 -19.86 20.10
CA LEU A 94 1.14 -19.31 19.13
C LEU A 94 2.52 -19.08 19.76
N GLN A 95 2.57 -18.41 20.92
CA GLN A 95 3.80 -18.17 21.68
C GLN A 95 4.45 -19.48 22.15
N THR A 96 3.66 -20.43 22.65
CA THR A 96 4.17 -21.73 23.09
C THR A 96 4.75 -22.54 21.93
N ALA A 97 4.12 -22.50 20.75
CA ALA A 97 4.66 -23.14 19.54
C ALA A 97 5.99 -22.51 19.13
N ALA A 98 6.09 -21.17 19.16
CA ALA A 98 7.33 -20.46 18.86
C ALA A 98 8.45 -20.82 19.86
N GLN A 99 8.14 -20.91 21.15
CA GLN A 99 9.11 -21.34 22.18
C GLN A 99 9.57 -22.79 21.96
N ALA A 100 8.66 -23.69 21.55
CA ALA A 100 9.00 -25.07 21.22
C ALA A 100 9.89 -25.17 19.97
N ALA A 101 9.65 -24.30 18.97
CA ALA A 101 10.45 -24.24 17.75
C ALA A 101 11.89 -23.74 18.01
N GLY A 102 12.07 -22.94 19.06
CA GLY A 102 13.35 -22.34 19.42
C GLY A 102 13.75 -21.17 18.52
N ALA A 103 14.93 -20.59 18.80
CA ALA A 103 15.46 -19.47 18.00
C ALA A 103 15.67 -19.89 16.54
N HIS A 104 15.29 -19.01 15.61
CA HIS A 104 15.28 -19.22 14.16
C HIS A 104 14.40 -20.40 13.71
N GLY A 105 13.53 -20.88 14.60
CA GLY A 105 12.54 -21.90 14.31
C GLY A 105 11.36 -21.35 13.50
N SER A 106 10.35 -22.19 13.32
CA SER A 106 9.15 -21.78 12.60
C SER A 106 7.88 -22.33 13.23
N ILE A 107 6.79 -21.59 13.04
CA ILE A 107 5.45 -21.98 13.47
C ILE A 107 4.57 -22.23 12.25
N TYR A 108 3.68 -23.21 12.38
CA TYR A 108 2.69 -23.54 11.36
C TYR A 108 1.28 -23.20 11.85
N VAL A 109 0.59 -22.36 11.07
CA VAL A 109 -0.81 -21.98 11.25
C VAL A 109 -1.66 -22.86 10.33
N PRO A 110 -2.30 -23.93 10.84
CA PRO A 110 -3.12 -24.80 10.01
C PRO A 110 -4.40 -24.09 9.54
N GLU A 111 -5.16 -24.73 8.65
CA GLU A 111 -6.44 -24.22 8.18
C GLU A 111 -7.37 -23.74 9.32
N GLY A 112 -8.08 -22.65 9.08
CA GLY A 112 -8.97 -21.97 10.02
C GLY A 112 -8.56 -20.52 10.29
N THR A 113 -9.49 -19.77 10.86
CA THR A 113 -9.24 -18.43 11.38
C THR A 113 -8.98 -18.51 12.88
N TYR A 114 -7.85 -17.94 13.31
CA TYR A 114 -7.43 -17.87 14.70
C TYR A 114 -7.31 -16.40 15.10
N TYR A 115 -8.35 -15.89 15.74
CA TYR A 115 -8.26 -14.59 16.40
C TYR A 115 -7.32 -14.71 17.61
N ILE A 116 -6.43 -13.73 17.74
CA ILE A 116 -5.46 -13.58 18.83
C ILE A 116 -5.62 -12.21 19.50
N GLY A 117 -5.27 -12.14 20.78
CA GLY A 117 -5.31 -10.92 21.57
C GLY A 117 -5.11 -11.21 23.05
N ARG A 118 -4.96 -10.16 23.86
CA ARG A 118 -4.87 -10.27 25.32
C ARG A 118 -5.49 -9.06 25.99
N ARG A 119 -6.10 -9.26 27.17
CA ARG A 119 -6.52 -8.13 28.03
C ARG A 119 -5.28 -7.31 28.41
N ALA A 120 -5.41 -5.99 28.46
CA ALA A 120 -4.33 -5.03 28.75
C ALA A 120 -3.19 -4.93 27.71
N ALA A 121 -3.43 -5.24 26.43
CA ALA A 121 -2.53 -4.88 25.32
C ALA A 121 -2.53 -3.34 25.06
N GLN A 122 -2.19 -2.55 26.08
CA GLN A 122 -2.33 -1.10 26.04
C GLN A 122 -1.20 -0.45 25.26
N TYR A 123 0.04 -0.97 25.29
CA TYR A 123 1.19 -0.35 24.62
C TYR A 123 2.23 -1.34 24.09
N GLU A 124 1.93 -2.63 24.17
CA GLU A 124 2.86 -3.69 23.78
C GLU A 124 2.38 -4.38 22.52
N PRO A 125 3.29 -4.80 21.64
CA PRO A 125 2.93 -5.65 20.51
C PRO A 125 2.31 -6.98 21.01
N PHE A 126 1.54 -7.66 20.17
CA PHE A 126 0.97 -8.96 20.52
C PHE A 126 2.06 -10.03 20.65
N ASN A 127 3.06 -9.95 19.78
CA ASN A 127 4.20 -10.85 19.77
C ASN A 127 5.50 -10.03 19.72
N ARG A 128 6.24 -9.99 20.84
CA ARG A 128 7.66 -9.56 20.84
C ARG A 128 8.53 -10.76 20.50
N ILE A 129 9.36 -10.62 19.48
CA ILE A 129 10.25 -11.66 18.98
C ILE A 129 11.67 -11.17 19.21
N GLY A 130 12.41 -11.80 20.13
CA GLY A 130 13.72 -11.32 20.57
C GLY A 130 14.23 -12.05 21.82
N VAL A 131 15.36 -11.59 22.38
CA VAL A 131 15.98 -12.23 23.55
C VAL A 131 15.07 -12.15 24.77
N ASP A 132 14.49 -10.98 25.01
CA ASP A 132 13.54 -10.72 26.11
C ASP A 132 12.08 -10.71 25.63
N GLY A 133 11.82 -11.35 24.48
CA GLY A 133 10.51 -11.40 23.83
C GLY A 133 9.57 -12.47 24.38
N ASP A 134 8.31 -12.41 23.96
CA ASP A 134 7.33 -13.49 24.21
C ASP A 134 7.62 -14.72 23.32
N MET A 135 8.39 -14.51 22.24
CA MET A 135 8.87 -15.51 21.28
C MET A 135 10.39 -15.38 21.09
N PRO A 136 11.11 -16.49 20.84
CA PRO A 136 12.55 -16.43 20.62
C PRO A 136 12.90 -15.70 19.30
N PRO A 137 14.15 -15.25 19.09
CA PRO A 137 14.56 -14.55 17.88
C PRO A 137 14.30 -15.35 16.60
N GLY A 138 13.97 -14.67 15.49
CA GLY A 138 14.04 -15.27 14.15
C GLY A 138 12.90 -16.21 13.76
N ILE A 139 11.76 -16.17 14.46
CA ILE A 139 10.63 -17.07 14.19
C ILE A 139 9.99 -16.80 12.83
N SER A 140 9.98 -17.82 11.97
CA SER A 140 9.26 -17.81 10.69
C SER A 140 7.80 -18.28 10.84
N ILE A 141 6.91 -17.82 9.97
CA ILE A 141 5.46 -18.10 10.01
C ILE A 141 5.03 -18.75 8.69
N TYR A 142 4.51 -19.97 8.77
CA TYR A 142 3.94 -20.70 7.64
C TYR A 142 2.46 -20.98 7.85
N GLY A 143 1.65 -20.92 6.80
CA GLY A 143 0.24 -21.29 6.85
C GLY A 143 -0.16 -22.36 5.82
N ALA A 144 -1.42 -22.77 5.88
CA ALA A 144 -2.02 -23.73 4.94
C ALA A 144 -2.45 -23.10 3.59
N GLY A 145 -2.15 -21.82 3.36
CA GLY A 145 -2.58 -21.01 2.24
C GLY A 145 -3.29 -19.72 2.72
N PRO A 146 -3.11 -18.57 2.04
CA PRO A 146 -3.64 -17.27 2.47
C PRO A 146 -5.17 -17.13 2.38
N GLN A 147 -5.86 -18.16 1.85
CA GLN A 147 -7.32 -18.28 1.87
C GLN A 147 -7.83 -19.33 2.88
N ALA A 148 -6.95 -20.20 3.39
CA ALA A 148 -7.32 -21.25 4.34
C ALA A 148 -6.86 -20.95 5.76
N SER A 149 -5.73 -20.26 5.94
CA SER A 149 -5.10 -20.04 7.23
C SER A 149 -5.00 -18.55 7.53
N GLU A 150 -5.57 -18.14 8.64
CA GLU A 150 -5.65 -16.74 9.04
C GLU A 150 -5.30 -16.56 10.52
N LEU A 151 -4.35 -15.66 10.79
CA LEU A 151 -4.17 -15.04 12.09
C LEU A 151 -4.81 -13.65 12.05
N ALA A 152 -5.77 -13.41 12.94
CA ALA A 152 -6.53 -12.17 13.00
C ALA A 152 -6.45 -11.51 14.38
N ILE A 153 -6.53 -10.19 14.46
CA ILE A 153 -6.64 -9.50 15.76
C ILE A 153 -8.10 -9.46 16.21
N THR A 154 -8.35 -9.87 17.46
CA THR A 154 -9.70 -9.90 18.06
C THR A 154 -10.28 -8.49 18.23
N GLU A 155 -11.58 -8.33 17.94
CA GLU A 155 -12.34 -7.11 18.25
C GLU A 155 -12.70 -7.02 19.74
N ARG A 156 -12.52 -8.11 20.50
CA ARG A 156 -12.86 -8.22 21.92
C ARG A 156 -11.86 -7.56 22.86
N LEU A 157 -10.99 -6.70 22.34
CA LEU A 157 -10.05 -5.90 23.13
C LEU A 157 -10.82 -4.80 23.88
N GLN A 158 -10.28 -4.33 25.00
CA GLN A 158 -10.93 -3.28 25.78
C GLN A 158 -10.90 -1.95 25.02
N ALA A 159 -12.05 -1.30 24.89
CA ALA A 159 -12.23 -0.08 24.10
C ALA A 159 -11.36 1.12 24.54
N ASP A 160 -10.95 1.16 25.81
CA ASP A 160 -10.12 2.23 26.38
C ASP A 160 -8.62 1.89 26.40
N SER A 161 -8.22 0.76 25.83
CA SER A 161 -6.80 0.39 25.71
C SER A 161 -6.21 1.04 24.47
N HIS A 162 -5.17 1.87 24.62
CA HIS A 162 -4.61 2.76 23.58
C HIS A 162 -3.58 2.10 22.67
N PRO A 163 -3.94 1.21 21.74
CA PRO A 163 -3.11 0.07 21.54
C PRO A 163 -2.20 0.35 20.34
N VAL A 164 -0.92 0.56 20.63
CA VAL A 164 0.13 0.36 19.63
C VAL A 164 0.21 -1.14 19.36
N GLN A 165 -0.64 -1.61 18.44
CA GLN A 165 -0.80 -3.02 18.10
C GLN A 165 0.13 -3.38 16.96
N THR A 166 1.36 -3.76 17.27
CA THR A 166 2.13 -4.50 16.26
C THR A 166 1.80 -5.99 16.39
N GLY A 167 1.37 -6.62 15.30
CA GLY A 167 1.13 -8.07 15.24
C GLY A 167 2.38 -8.85 15.59
N PHE A 168 3.46 -8.58 14.86
CA PHE A 168 4.78 -9.20 15.04
C PHE A 168 5.86 -8.11 15.08
N ARG A 169 6.50 -7.96 16.25
CA ARG A 169 7.62 -7.05 16.44
C ARG A 169 8.89 -7.84 16.67
N TYR A 170 9.75 -7.87 15.66
CA TYR A 170 11.13 -8.32 15.75
C TYR A 170 11.94 -7.19 16.40
N MET A 171 12.61 -7.49 17.50
CA MET A 171 13.27 -6.54 18.38
C MET A 171 14.67 -6.17 17.87
N ASP A 172 15.19 -5.01 18.27
CA ASP A 172 16.47 -4.48 17.78
C ASP A 172 17.71 -4.93 18.55
N ASP A 173 17.52 -5.78 19.54
CA ASP A 173 18.54 -6.29 20.46
C ASP A 173 19.24 -7.56 19.94
N VAL A 174 18.85 -8.08 18.77
CA VAL A 174 19.30 -9.40 18.30
C VAL A 174 19.32 -9.51 16.78
N ASP A 175 20.16 -10.42 16.27
CA ASP A 175 20.08 -10.89 14.89
C ASP A 175 18.98 -11.94 14.78
N HIS A 176 18.01 -11.69 13.90
CA HIS A 176 16.90 -12.59 13.63
C HIS A 176 17.22 -13.65 12.58
N GLY A 177 18.36 -13.58 11.91
CA GLY A 177 18.71 -14.46 10.79
C GLY A 177 17.70 -14.32 9.65
N THR A 178 17.40 -15.42 8.97
CA THR A 178 16.39 -15.43 7.91
C THR A 178 15.01 -15.76 8.45
N VAL A 179 14.08 -14.81 8.29
CA VAL A 179 12.68 -14.92 8.65
C VAL A 179 11.83 -15.01 7.38
N VAL A 180 10.95 -16.01 7.33
CA VAL A 180 10.00 -16.20 6.23
C VAL A 180 8.57 -16.11 6.75
N VAL A 181 7.73 -15.32 6.07
CA VAL A 181 6.28 -15.32 6.25
C VAL A 181 5.63 -15.79 4.96
N ARG A 182 4.93 -16.93 5.03
CA ARG A 182 4.41 -17.59 3.83
C ARG A 182 3.08 -18.30 4.01
N ASP A 183 2.30 -18.32 2.94
CA ASP A 183 1.06 -19.11 2.81
C ASP A 183 0.03 -18.81 3.92
N VAL A 184 -0.06 -17.56 4.36
CA VAL A 184 -0.90 -17.18 5.51
C VAL A 184 -1.57 -15.82 5.27
N ARG A 185 -2.74 -15.63 5.86
CA ARG A 185 -3.37 -14.32 6.00
C ARG A 185 -3.07 -13.73 7.37
N LEU A 186 -2.56 -12.49 7.38
CA LEU A 186 -2.32 -11.71 8.58
C LEU A 186 -3.29 -10.51 8.59
N ASN A 187 -4.36 -10.63 9.38
CA ASN A 187 -5.47 -9.69 9.39
C ASN A 187 -5.44 -8.82 10.65
N GLY A 188 -5.13 -7.53 10.48
CA GLY A 188 -5.12 -6.55 11.57
C GLY A 188 -6.51 -6.17 12.06
N ASN A 189 -7.56 -6.50 11.31
CA ASN A 189 -8.97 -6.30 11.65
C ASN A 189 -9.33 -4.84 12.00
N TYR A 190 -8.59 -3.84 11.48
CA TYR A 190 -8.71 -2.44 11.94
C TYR A 190 -10.14 -1.88 11.90
N GLU A 191 -10.95 -2.32 10.94
CA GLU A 191 -12.35 -1.88 10.74
C GLU A 191 -13.23 -2.15 11.97
N ASN A 192 -12.90 -3.19 12.73
CA ASN A 192 -13.66 -3.64 13.90
C ASN A 192 -12.96 -3.28 15.22
N LEU A 193 -11.74 -2.72 15.17
CA LEU A 193 -11.01 -2.35 16.37
C LEU A 193 -11.44 -0.96 16.87
N PRO A 194 -11.83 -0.83 18.14
CA PRO A 194 -12.30 0.45 18.66
C PRO A 194 -11.19 1.50 18.70
N ASN A 195 -11.54 2.73 18.30
CA ASN A 195 -10.81 3.97 18.59
C ASN A 195 -9.30 3.99 18.27
N LEU A 196 -8.83 3.32 17.21
CA LEU A 196 -7.40 3.36 16.83
C LEU A 196 -6.88 4.79 16.61
N ARG A 197 -7.70 5.64 15.98
CA ARG A 197 -7.41 7.05 15.69
C ARG A 197 -7.39 7.94 16.94
N GLY A 198 -8.49 8.00 17.69
CA GLY A 198 -8.64 8.91 18.83
C GLY A 198 -7.78 8.53 20.04
N ALA A 199 -7.30 7.28 20.10
CA ALA A 199 -6.38 6.81 21.12
C ALA A 199 -4.90 7.15 20.86
N GLY A 200 -4.55 7.73 19.70
CA GLY A 200 -3.15 7.88 19.27
C GLY A 200 -2.43 6.54 19.08
N GLY A 201 -3.19 5.45 18.95
CA GLY A 201 -2.69 4.08 18.81
C GLY A 201 -2.15 3.82 17.41
N GLY A 202 -1.22 2.88 17.30
CA GLY A 202 -0.59 2.54 16.03
C GLY A 202 -0.62 1.05 15.72
N SER A 203 -1.37 0.64 14.70
CA SER A 203 -1.50 -0.77 14.29
C SER A 203 -0.58 -1.11 13.10
N ARG A 204 0.32 -2.08 13.27
CA ARG A 204 1.25 -2.54 12.22
C ARG A 204 1.27 -4.07 12.12
N CYS A 205 1.32 -4.64 10.93
CA CYS A 205 1.42 -6.11 10.84
C CYS A 205 2.78 -6.59 11.33
N ILE A 206 3.83 -6.17 10.64
CA ILE A 206 5.20 -6.57 10.90
C ILE A 206 6.05 -5.32 11.09
N LYS A 207 6.76 -5.26 12.22
CA LYS A 207 7.81 -4.29 12.46
C LYS A 207 9.11 -5.02 12.71
N VAL A 208 10.13 -4.71 11.94
CA VAL A 208 11.45 -5.32 12.11
C VAL A 208 12.45 -4.29 12.62
N GLY A 209 13.04 -4.58 13.78
CA GLY A 209 14.29 -4.01 14.26
C GLY A 209 15.41 -5.05 14.17
N GLY A 210 16.63 -4.61 14.45
CA GLY A 210 17.79 -5.50 14.55
C GLY A 210 18.34 -5.91 13.18
N ASP A 211 19.15 -6.95 13.18
CA ASP A 211 19.76 -7.53 12.00
C ASP A 211 18.97 -8.76 11.50
N GLY A 212 19.15 -9.09 10.22
CA GLY A 212 18.54 -10.27 9.59
C GLY A 212 17.90 -9.96 8.23
N ASP A 213 17.18 -10.95 7.71
CA ASP A 213 16.52 -10.91 6.42
C ASP A 213 15.06 -11.35 6.54
N LEU A 214 14.14 -10.52 6.07
CA LEU A 214 12.72 -10.83 6.00
C LEU A 214 12.28 -11.11 4.56
N HIS A 215 11.65 -12.26 4.36
CA HIS A 215 11.05 -12.68 3.10
C HIS A 215 9.56 -12.96 3.27
N LEU A 216 8.75 -12.42 2.37
CA LEU A 216 7.33 -12.69 2.28
C LEU A 216 7.01 -13.39 0.97
N SER A 217 6.24 -14.46 1.04
CA SER A 217 5.80 -15.22 -0.14
C SER A 217 4.37 -15.70 -0.01
N ASN A 218 3.52 -15.46 -0.99
CA ASN A 218 2.12 -15.93 -0.97
C ASN A 218 1.36 -15.58 0.32
N ALA A 219 1.60 -14.39 0.86
CA ALA A 219 0.96 -13.89 2.08
C ALA A 219 -0.10 -12.83 1.75
N HIS A 220 -1.23 -12.86 2.47
CA HIS A 220 -2.24 -11.82 2.40
C HIS A 220 -2.18 -10.98 3.68
N ILE A 221 -1.70 -9.74 3.58
CA ILE A 221 -1.64 -8.81 4.72
C ILE A 221 -2.72 -7.76 4.55
N ARG A 222 -3.69 -7.75 5.48
CA ARG A 222 -4.81 -6.82 5.40
C ARG A 222 -5.18 -6.16 6.70
N GLY A 223 -5.79 -4.99 6.58
CA GLY A 223 -6.53 -4.38 7.67
C GLY A 223 -5.67 -3.85 8.81
N TRP A 224 -4.53 -3.22 8.52
CA TRP A 224 -3.64 -2.63 9.53
C TRP A 224 -3.68 -1.10 9.46
N TYR A 225 -4.01 -0.42 10.56
CA TYR A 225 -4.32 1.01 10.55
C TYR A 225 -3.16 1.96 10.23
N GLN A 226 -1.90 1.62 10.55
CA GLN A 226 -0.75 2.47 10.23
C GLN A 226 0.08 1.93 9.07
N GLU A 227 0.57 0.70 9.17
CA GLU A 227 1.44 0.14 8.13
C GLU A 227 1.27 -1.37 8.04
N ALA A 228 1.36 -1.94 6.85
CA ALA A 228 1.47 -3.40 6.77
C ALA A 228 2.87 -3.81 7.24
N ILE A 229 3.93 -3.27 6.63
CA ILE A 229 5.31 -3.62 6.96
C ILE A 229 6.13 -2.36 7.23
N LEU A 230 6.69 -2.27 8.43
CA LEU A 230 7.82 -1.40 8.73
C LEU A 230 9.10 -2.24 8.68
N GLY A 231 9.66 -2.36 7.48
CA GLY A 231 10.65 -3.37 7.10
C GLY A 231 12.09 -2.87 7.01
N ARG A 232 12.39 -1.67 7.57
CA ARG A 232 13.71 -1.01 7.68
C ARG A 232 14.75 -1.55 6.69
N ASP A 233 15.90 -2.03 7.17
CA ASP A 233 17.06 -2.40 6.37
C ASP A 233 17.11 -3.92 6.12
N VAL A 234 16.01 -4.64 6.35
CA VAL A 234 15.97 -6.10 6.50
C VAL A 234 14.94 -6.77 5.60
N LEU A 235 13.95 -6.03 5.07
CA LEU A 235 13.02 -6.57 4.08
C LEU A 235 13.75 -6.81 2.75
N ARG A 236 13.86 -8.08 2.34
CA ARG A 236 14.59 -8.49 1.13
C ARG A 236 13.67 -8.85 -0.02
N THR A 237 12.59 -9.57 0.26
CA THR A 237 11.73 -10.11 -0.79
C THR A 237 10.27 -10.07 -0.40
N VAL A 238 9.44 -9.64 -1.34
CA VAL A 238 7.97 -9.70 -1.29
C VAL A 238 7.53 -10.31 -2.62
N ASN A 239 7.06 -11.55 -2.60
CA ASN A 239 6.66 -12.27 -3.81
C ASN A 239 5.24 -12.83 -3.70
N ARG A 240 4.41 -12.62 -4.73
CA ARG A 240 3.02 -13.14 -4.75
C ARG A 240 2.22 -12.74 -3.51
N CYS A 241 2.44 -11.55 -2.98
CA CYS A 241 1.72 -11.06 -1.80
C CYS A 241 0.55 -10.18 -2.23
N THR A 242 -0.50 -10.16 -1.41
CA THR A 242 -1.56 -9.16 -1.50
C THR A 242 -1.54 -8.29 -0.25
N PHE A 243 -1.45 -6.98 -0.44
CA PHE A 243 -1.63 -5.97 0.59
C PHE A 243 -2.96 -5.27 0.35
N GLU A 244 -3.88 -5.34 1.31
CA GLU A 244 -5.25 -4.84 1.14
C GLU A 244 -5.70 -4.06 2.37
N ASP A 245 -6.27 -2.86 2.16
CA ASP A 245 -6.88 -2.06 3.23
C ASP A 245 -5.93 -1.82 4.41
N ASN A 246 -4.70 -1.40 4.10
CA ASN A 246 -3.73 -1.04 5.12
C ASN A 246 -3.47 0.45 5.06
N ALA A 247 -3.21 1.04 6.21
CA ALA A 247 -3.11 2.48 6.39
C ALA A 247 -4.37 3.19 5.88
N ILE A 248 -5.55 2.79 6.34
CA ILE A 248 -6.79 3.49 6.01
C ILE A 248 -7.14 4.39 7.19
N ALA A 249 -7.03 5.69 6.98
CA ALA A 249 -7.33 6.70 7.97
C ALA A 249 -7.91 7.94 7.28
N ASP A 250 -7.06 8.94 7.09
CA ASP A 250 -7.39 10.23 6.52
C ASP A 250 -6.90 10.34 5.08
N HIS A 251 -7.46 11.27 4.31
CA HIS A 251 -6.77 11.73 3.12
C HIS A 251 -5.37 12.29 3.46
N ASN A 252 -4.47 12.29 2.48
CA ASN A 252 -3.17 12.96 2.61
C ASN A 252 -3.40 14.48 2.61
N TYR A 253 -3.32 15.11 3.77
CA TYR A 253 -3.51 16.56 3.91
C TYR A 253 -2.16 17.29 4.02
N SER A 254 -2.11 18.52 3.50
CA SER A 254 -0.90 19.36 3.44
C SER A 254 -0.32 19.76 4.81
N ASP A 255 -1.10 19.66 5.89
CA ASP A 255 -0.65 19.89 7.26
C ASP A 255 0.06 18.67 7.89
N GLY A 256 0.18 17.58 7.13
CA GLY A 256 0.95 16.41 7.54
C GLY A 256 0.24 15.51 8.54
N GLY A 257 -1.09 15.37 8.40
CA GLY A 257 -1.88 14.35 9.09
C GLY A 257 -1.28 12.94 8.96
N HIS A 258 -1.79 11.98 9.75
CA HIS A 258 -1.24 10.62 9.77
C HIS A 258 -1.45 9.90 8.42
N VAL A 259 -0.38 9.77 7.64
CA VAL A 259 -0.36 9.01 6.39
C VAL A 259 0.48 7.76 6.58
N GLY A 260 -0.19 6.61 6.59
CA GLY A 260 0.46 5.31 6.68
C GLY A 260 0.76 4.71 5.30
N HIS A 261 1.50 3.60 5.26
CA HIS A 261 1.96 3.00 3.99
C HIS A 261 1.75 1.48 3.99
N HIS A 262 1.67 0.85 2.81
CA HIS A 262 1.76 -0.61 2.76
C HIS A 262 3.15 -1.07 3.21
N ILE A 263 4.21 -0.62 2.53
CA ILE A 263 5.59 -0.99 2.84
C ILE A 263 6.40 0.28 3.13
N THR A 264 7.07 0.31 4.28
CA THR A 264 8.12 1.27 4.61
C THR A 264 9.46 0.56 4.66
N THR A 265 10.45 1.01 3.89
CA THR A 265 11.76 0.35 3.73
C THR A 265 12.93 1.34 3.71
N HIS A 266 14.10 0.85 4.10
CA HIS A 266 15.39 1.53 4.06
C HIS A 266 16.43 0.63 3.35
N ALA A 267 16.07 0.12 2.16
CA ALA A 267 16.96 -0.74 1.38
C ALA A 267 18.38 -0.13 1.33
N SER A 268 19.40 -0.94 1.65
CA SER A 268 20.78 -0.49 1.77
C SER A 268 21.67 -1.16 0.74
N LYS A 269 22.87 -0.61 0.53
CA LYS A 269 23.83 -1.15 -0.44
C LYS A 269 24.20 -2.59 -0.07
N GLY A 270 24.10 -3.52 -1.03
CA GLY A 270 24.30 -4.95 -0.81
C GLY A 270 23.07 -5.72 -0.31
N ASN A 271 22.01 -4.99 0.08
CA ASN A 271 20.81 -5.51 0.72
C ASN A 271 19.55 -5.01 -0.03
N PRO A 272 19.36 -5.41 -1.30
CA PRO A 272 18.30 -4.88 -2.15
C PRO A 272 16.92 -5.39 -1.73
N LEU A 273 15.89 -4.60 -1.99
CA LEU A 273 14.49 -5.03 -1.89
C LEU A 273 13.98 -5.47 -3.26
N LYS A 274 13.37 -6.66 -3.33
CA LYS A 274 12.67 -7.15 -4.52
C LYS A 274 11.19 -7.38 -4.21
N VAL A 275 10.31 -6.70 -4.95
CA VAL A 275 8.86 -6.85 -4.89
C VAL A 275 8.37 -7.40 -6.22
N THR A 276 7.85 -8.62 -6.24
CA THR A 276 7.47 -9.32 -7.48
C THR A 276 6.08 -9.93 -7.42
N ASN A 277 5.38 -9.95 -8.56
CA ASN A 277 4.11 -10.66 -8.75
C ASN A 277 3.05 -10.33 -7.69
N SER A 278 3.05 -9.10 -7.16
CA SER A 278 2.29 -8.73 -5.96
C SER A 278 1.19 -7.72 -6.26
N ARG A 279 0.19 -7.66 -5.38
CA ARG A 279 -0.97 -6.78 -5.49
C ARG A 279 -1.07 -5.85 -4.29
N PHE A 280 -1.39 -4.59 -4.55
CA PHE A 280 -1.60 -3.55 -3.54
C PHE A 280 -2.96 -2.90 -3.78
N ILE A 281 -3.81 -2.88 -2.76
CA ILE A 281 -5.20 -2.47 -2.84
C ILE A 281 -5.49 -1.53 -1.67
N ASP A 282 -5.86 -0.30 -1.98
CA ASP A 282 -6.35 0.72 -1.06
C ASP A 282 -5.43 0.98 0.13
N CYS A 283 -4.74 2.12 0.07
CA CYS A 283 -3.88 2.66 1.11
C CYS A 283 -4.02 4.18 1.15
N SER A 284 -4.16 4.80 2.33
CA SER A 284 -4.26 6.26 2.42
C SER A 284 -2.96 6.97 2.09
N GLY A 285 -1.82 6.29 2.21
CA GLY A 285 -0.53 6.81 1.79
C GLY A 285 0.00 6.12 0.55
N SER A 286 1.17 5.49 0.72
CA SER A 286 1.95 4.98 -0.40
C SER A 286 1.98 3.46 -0.44
N ALA A 287 2.03 2.89 -1.65
CA ALA A 287 2.32 1.46 -1.77
C ALA A 287 3.73 1.15 -1.23
N ILE A 288 4.70 2.00 -1.54
CA ILE A 288 6.07 1.91 -1.00
C ILE A 288 6.55 3.30 -0.53
N ASP A 289 7.03 3.38 0.71
CA ASP A 289 7.76 4.53 1.26
C ASP A 289 9.23 4.14 1.49
N VAL A 290 10.12 4.81 0.76
CA VAL A 290 11.57 4.59 0.86
C VAL A 290 12.17 5.76 1.60
N ARG A 291 12.62 5.54 2.85
CA ARG A 291 12.95 6.64 3.75
C ARG A 291 14.43 6.97 3.87
N PHE A 292 15.31 5.96 3.84
CA PHE A 292 16.74 6.11 4.11
C PHE A 292 17.56 5.10 3.29
N ASN A 293 18.88 5.30 3.27
CA ASN A 293 19.90 4.46 2.64
C ASN A 293 19.92 4.44 1.11
N ALA A 294 21.11 4.24 0.54
CA ALA A 294 21.36 4.22 -0.90
C ALA A 294 21.29 2.80 -1.51
N GLY A 295 20.28 2.00 -1.15
CA GLY A 295 20.09 0.66 -1.71
C GLY A 295 19.30 0.63 -3.02
N GLU A 296 19.25 -0.56 -3.62
CA GLU A 296 18.48 -0.82 -4.83
C GLU A 296 17.10 -1.42 -4.49
N ILE A 297 16.08 -0.99 -5.20
CA ILE A 297 14.72 -1.48 -5.08
C ILE A 297 14.23 -1.88 -6.46
N SER A 298 13.74 -3.12 -6.59
CA SER A 298 13.14 -3.61 -7.82
C SER A 298 11.69 -3.99 -7.60
N VAL A 299 10.78 -3.43 -8.41
CA VAL A 299 9.35 -3.72 -8.38
C VAL A 299 8.95 -4.27 -9.75
N ARG A 300 8.51 -5.53 -9.82
CA ARG A 300 8.23 -6.20 -11.10
C ARG A 300 6.93 -6.99 -11.11
N ASN A 301 6.16 -6.88 -12.20
CA ASN A 301 4.87 -7.56 -12.35
C ASN A 301 3.95 -7.25 -11.16
N CYS A 302 3.66 -5.98 -10.91
CA CYS A 302 2.78 -5.58 -9.80
C CYS A 302 1.52 -4.86 -10.30
N TYR A 303 0.45 -5.05 -9.56
CA TYR A 303 -0.83 -4.37 -9.79
C TYR A 303 -1.21 -3.56 -8.55
N VAL A 304 -1.27 -2.24 -8.70
CA VAL A 304 -1.49 -1.29 -7.60
C VAL A 304 -2.73 -0.46 -7.89
N THR A 305 -3.68 -0.45 -6.95
CA THR A 305 -4.91 0.36 -7.05
C THR A 305 -5.24 1.00 -5.73
N GLY A 306 -5.60 2.29 -5.75
CA GLY A 306 -6.00 3.01 -4.55
C GLY A 306 -4.80 3.41 -3.72
N THR A 307 -4.11 4.48 -4.09
CA THR A 307 -3.05 5.10 -3.27
C THR A 307 -3.43 6.53 -2.97
N GLY A 308 -3.52 6.88 -1.69
CA GLY A 308 -3.92 8.21 -1.24
C GLY A 308 -2.77 9.24 -1.26
N ALA A 309 -1.51 8.79 -1.35
CA ALA A 309 -0.34 9.65 -1.54
C ALA A 309 0.44 9.30 -2.81
N ASN A 310 1.11 8.14 -2.89
CA ASN A 310 2.01 7.81 -4.01
C ASN A 310 1.96 6.31 -4.37
N PHE A 311 2.36 5.94 -5.58
CA PHE A 311 2.87 4.59 -5.78
C PHE A 311 4.17 4.41 -4.97
N CYS A 312 5.16 5.28 -5.18
CA CYS A 312 6.43 5.27 -4.45
C CYS A 312 6.79 6.67 -3.95
N LYS A 313 6.90 6.81 -2.62
CA LYS A 313 7.49 7.99 -1.97
C LYS A 313 8.99 7.76 -1.82
N LEU A 314 9.80 8.52 -2.54
CA LEU A 314 11.24 8.28 -2.69
C LEU A 314 12.03 9.34 -1.92
N SER A 315 12.55 9.00 -0.75
CA SER A 315 13.44 9.90 0.02
C SER A 315 14.91 9.50 -0.08
N ALA A 316 15.18 8.26 -0.50
CA ALA A 316 16.50 7.66 -0.59
C ALA A 316 16.42 6.44 -1.52
N ALA A 317 17.44 6.21 -2.34
CA ALA A 317 17.76 4.98 -3.07
C ALA A 317 18.97 5.28 -3.95
N SER A 318 19.71 4.27 -4.37
CA SER A 318 20.60 4.40 -5.54
C SER A 318 19.86 4.08 -6.84
N LEU A 319 18.98 3.08 -6.81
CA LEU A 319 18.16 2.67 -7.96
C LEU A 319 16.75 2.27 -7.51
N LEU A 320 15.74 2.79 -8.21
CA LEU A 320 14.38 2.28 -8.22
C LEU A 320 14.05 1.75 -9.62
N ASP A 321 14.01 0.42 -9.78
CA ASP A 321 13.74 -0.28 -11.03
C ASP A 321 12.31 -0.83 -11.06
N VAL A 322 11.40 -0.15 -11.76
CA VAL A 322 9.98 -0.48 -11.87
C VAL A 322 9.70 -1.07 -13.25
N ARG A 323 9.25 -2.34 -13.30
CA ARG A 323 8.97 -3.03 -14.57
C ARG A 323 7.62 -3.74 -14.59
N ARG A 324 6.86 -3.60 -15.68
CA ARG A 324 5.57 -4.28 -15.87
C ARG A 324 4.65 -3.99 -14.68
N VAL A 325 4.37 -2.71 -14.44
CA VAL A 325 3.54 -2.26 -13.31
C VAL A 325 2.32 -1.51 -13.82
N PHE A 326 1.16 -1.94 -13.36
CA PHE A 326 -0.06 -1.16 -13.46
C PHE A 326 -0.30 -0.42 -12.14
N HIS A 327 -0.57 0.88 -12.24
CA HIS A 327 -0.91 1.75 -11.13
C HIS A 327 -2.18 2.56 -11.43
N ARG A 328 -3.15 2.54 -10.53
CA ARG A 328 -4.29 3.46 -10.53
C ARG A 328 -4.38 4.13 -9.17
N ALA A 329 -4.13 5.43 -9.11
CA ALA A 329 -4.05 6.14 -7.84
C ALA A 329 -5.44 6.35 -7.22
N ASN A 330 -6.33 7.07 -7.91
CA ASN A 330 -7.69 7.31 -7.46
C ASN A 330 -8.65 6.15 -7.81
N THR A 331 -9.28 5.58 -6.79
CA THR A 331 -10.33 4.56 -6.89
C THR A 331 -11.55 4.96 -6.05
N PRO A 332 -12.80 4.69 -6.50
CA PRO A 332 -13.99 4.89 -5.68
C PRO A 332 -13.97 4.10 -4.36
N SER A 333 -13.29 2.94 -4.36
CA SER A 333 -13.14 2.11 -3.17
C SER A 333 -12.31 2.81 -2.09
N LEU A 334 -11.16 3.40 -2.45
CA LEU A 334 -10.36 4.15 -1.51
C LEU A 334 -11.11 5.39 -1.00
N GLU A 335 -11.74 6.16 -1.89
CA GLU A 335 -12.50 7.37 -1.50
C GLU A 335 -13.61 7.06 -0.48
N ALA A 336 -14.29 5.93 -0.62
CA ALA A 336 -15.34 5.54 0.31
C ALA A 336 -14.83 5.17 1.72
N LYS A 337 -13.52 4.97 1.88
CA LYS A 337 -12.85 4.50 3.10
C LYS A 337 -12.08 5.60 3.83
N LEU A 338 -11.78 6.72 3.18
CA LEU A 338 -10.99 7.80 3.76
C LEU A 338 -11.88 8.84 4.45
N ASP A 339 -11.43 9.32 5.60
CA ASP A 339 -12.08 10.41 6.30
C ASP A 339 -11.71 11.78 5.67
N ASP A 340 -12.74 12.62 5.48
CA ASP A 340 -12.59 14.02 5.10
C ASP A 340 -12.39 14.92 6.33
N ILE A 341 -11.36 15.76 6.32
CA ILE A 341 -11.12 16.79 7.34
C ILE A 341 -11.43 18.16 6.71
N PRO A 342 -12.56 18.79 7.10
CA PRO A 342 -12.96 20.07 6.52
C PRO A 342 -11.89 21.16 6.71
N GLY A 343 -11.58 21.89 5.64
CA GLY A 343 -10.65 23.02 5.67
C GLY A 343 -9.17 22.65 5.53
N HIS A 344 -8.86 21.37 5.32
CA HIS A 344 -7.49 20.92 5.02
C HIS A 344 -7.34 20.69 3.52
N GLU A 345 -6.26 21.20 2.95
CA GLU A 345 -5.95 20.99 1.54
C GLU A 345 -5.46 19.56 1.35
N PHE A 346 -6.01 18.91 0.34
CA PHE A 346 -5.63 17.56 -0.04
C PHE A 346 -4.34 17.61 -0.86
N ASP A 347 -3.26 17.05 -0.33
CA ASP A 347 -2.00 16.90 -1.03
C ASP A 347 -2.00 15.53 -1.75
N GLY A 348 -2.02 15.54 -3.07
CA GLY A 348 -1.45 14.44 -3.84
C GLY A 348 -2.37 13.34 -4.38
N ARG A 349 -1.88 12.10 -4.36
CA ARG A 349 -2.04 10.98 -5.34
C ARG A 349 -1.20 11.14 -6.59
N GLN A 350 0.04 10.69 -6.48
CA GLN A 350 1.05 10.77 -7.51
C GLN A 350 1.60 9.37 -7.84
N PHE A 351 2.48 9.28 -8.84
CA PHE A 351 3.17 8.02 -9.12
C PHE A 351 4.49 7.95 -8.36
N ILE A 352 5.48 8.75 -8.71
CA ILE A 352 6.78 8.80 -8.03
C ILE A 352 7.12 10.24 -7.67
N GLN A 353 7.36 10.48 -6.39
CA GLN A 353 7.80 11.76 -5.89
C GLN A 353 9.10 11.59 -5.12
N ARG A 354 10.14 12.36 -5.50
CA ARG A 354 11.27 12.60 -4.62
C ARG A 354 10.98 13.80 -3.71
N ILE A 355 10.77 13.54 -2.43
CA ILE A 355 10.35 14.57 -1.45
C ILE A 355 11.45 14.96 -0.46
N ALA A 356 12.50 14.15 -0.34
CA ALA A 356 13.62 14.40 0.57
C ALA A 356 14.91 13.83 -0.02
N SER A 357 16.04 14.35 0.47
CA SER A 357 17.38 13.86 0.15
C SER A 357 17.98 13.26 1.42
N ARG A 358 17.92 11.93 1.54
CA ARG A 358 18.34 11.19 2.74
C ARG A 358 19.36 10.09 2.43
N ALA A 359 20.00 10.18 1.28
CA ALA A 359 21.08 9.31 0.83
C ALA A 359 22.17 10.15 0.17
N ASP A 360 23.41 9.64 0.19
CA ASP A 360 24.59 10.36 -0.32
C ASP A 360 24.69 10.34 -1.85
N THR A 361 23.83 9.58 -2.53
CA THR A 361 23.79 9.46 -3.99
C THR A 361 22.40 9.82 -4.53
N PRO A 362 22.30 10.65 -5.57
CA PRO A 362 21.08 10.84 -6.34
C PRO A 362 20.46 9.50 -6.79
N PRO A 363 19.14 9.31 -6.70
CA PRO A 363 18.50 8.10 -7.19
C PRO A 363 18.35 8.11 -8.71
N THR A 364 18.57 6.95 -9.34
CA THR A 364 18.08 6.66 -10.69
C THR A 364 16.73 5.96 -10.61
N VAL A 365 15.73 6.47 -11.32
CA VAL A 365 14.41 5.85 -11.47
C VAL A 365 14.31 5.25 -12.87
N ARG A 366 14.29 3.91 -12.95
CA ARG A 366 14.17 3.16 -14.20
C ARG A 366 12.74 2.63 -14.37
N LEU A 367 12.06 3.04 -15.44
CA LEU A 367 10.65 2.69 -15.70
C LEU A 367 10.53 1.92 -17.02
N ASN A 368 10.08 0.67 -16.98
CA ASN A 368 9.87 -0.13 -18.20
C ASN A 368 8.51 -0.82 -18.18
N ASP A 369 7.72 -0.69 -19.25
CA ASP A 369 6.38 -1.25 -19.31
C ASP A 369 5.51 -0.80 -18.12
N VAL A 370 5.24 0.51 -18.00
CA VAL A 370 4.51 1.08 -16.85
C VAL A 370 3.26 1.80 -17.31
N VAL A 371 2.13 1.51 -16.65
CA VAL A 371 0.89 2.30 -16.77
C VAL A 371 0.60 2.93 -15.42
N THR A 372 0.44 4.26 -15.39
CA THR A 372 -0.09 4.98 -14.22
C THR A 372 -1.29 5.84 -14.62
N THR A 373 -2.37 5.79 -13.83
CA THR A 373 -3.61 6.49 -14.18
C THR A 373 -4.42 7.02 -13.00
N ASN A 374 -5.27 8.00 -13.28
CA ASN A 374 -6.22 8.64 -12.35
C ASN A 374 -5.51 9.26 -11.14
N MET A 375 -4.53 10.11 -11.41
CA MET A 375 -3.84 10.90 -10.38
C MET A 375 -4.55 12.24 -10.22
N THR A 376 -4.67 12.69 -8.98
CA THR A 376 -5.33 13.97 -8.67
C THR A 376 -4.41 15.16 -8.82
N ASP A 377 -3.10 14.93 -8.78
CA ASP A 377 -2.03 15.91 -8.95
C ASP A 377 -1.08 15.42 -10.08
N TYR A 378 0.22 15.71 -10.03
CA TYR A 378 1.25 15.24 -10.97
C TYR A 378 1.52 13.73 -10.92
N ALA A 379 2.19 13.21 -11.96
CA ALA A 379 2.67 11.84 -12.00
C ALA A 379 4.11 11.72 -11.45
N LEU A 380 5.03 12.54 -11.94
CA LEU A 380 6.46 12.48 -11.59
C LEU A 380 6.96 13.83 -11.08
N GLN A 381 7.63 13.84 -9.93
CA GLN A 381 8.27 15.05 -9.41
C GLN A 381 9.64 14.80 -8.78
N CYS A 382 10.59 15.68 -9.11
CA CYS A 382 11.78 15.92 -8.31
C CYS A 382 11.60 17.22 -7.51
N ARG A 383 11.39 17.13 -6.19
CA ARG A 383 11.18 18.31 -5.32
C ARG A 383 12.49 18.84 -4.72
N ILE A 384 13.50 18.00 -4.61
CA ILE A 384 14.74 18.37 -3.92
C ILE A 384 15.92 17.62 -4.54
N ASP A 385 17.04 18.34 -4.66
CA ASP A 385 18.30 17.90 -5.24
C ASP A 385 18.11 17.26 -6.64
N GLU A 386 18.88 16.24 -6.96
CA GLU A 386 18.96 15.66 -8.29
C GLU A 386 18.32 14.27 -8.43
N MET A 387 17.52 14.01 -9.47
CA MET A 387 17.03 12.66 -9.79
C MET A 387 17.22 12.34 -11.28
N THR A 388 17.65 11.12 -11.60
CA THR A 388 17.71 10.65 -13.00
C THR A 388 16.48 9.82 -13.31
N ILE A 389 15.92 9.95 -14.52
CA ILE A 389 14.86 9.09 -15.03
C ILE A 389 15.34 8.43 -16.31
N GLU A 390 15.17 7.12 -16.41
CA GLU A 390 15.40 6.38 -17.65
C GLU A 390 14.29 5.35 -17.89
N GLY A 391 14.02 5.00 -19.15
CA GLY A 391 12.98 4.01 -19.41
C GLY A 391 12.44 3.88 -20.81
N ASP A 392 11.44 3.00 -20.93
CA ASP A 392 10.76 2.69 -22.18
C ASP A 392 9.33 2.18 -21.92
N MET A 393 8.43 2.42 -22.88
CA MET A 393 7.02 2.00 -22.81
C MET A 393 6.33 2.47 -21.53
N ILE A 394 6.28 3.79 -21.34
CA ILE A 394 5.63 4.43 -20.20
C ILE A 394 4.31 5.07 -20.66
N ALA A 395 3.21 4.81 -19.96
CA ALA A 395 1.91 5.42 -20.21
C ALA A 395 1.37 6.11 -18.96
N ILE A 396 1.13 7.41 -19.08
CA ILE A 396 0.57 8.29 -18.05
C ILE A 396 -0.77 8.81 -18.56
N ILE A 397 -1.87 8.50 -17.85
CA ILE A 397 -3.23 8.75 -18.34
C ILE A 397 -4.10 9.34 -17.24
N LYS A 398 -4.85 10.42 -17.50
CA LYS A 398 -5.77 11.04 -16.52
C LYS A 398 -5.04 11.49 -15.25
N THR A 399 -4.19 12.48 -15.41
CA THR A 399 -3.41 13.14 -14.34
C THR A 399 -3.97 14.54 -14.09
N ASN A 400 -3.63 15.15 -12.95
CA ASN A 400 -4.03 16.53 -12.62
C ASN A 400 -5.56 16.69 -12.48
N ILE A 401 -6.26 15.70 -11.93
CA ILE A 401 -7.73 15.75 -11.84
C ILE A 401 -8.23 16.91 -10.95
N ARG A 402 -7.43 17.38 -9.98
CA ARG A 402 -7.82 18.44 -9.02
C ARG A 402 -7.11 19.78 -9.22
N GLU A 403 -5.85 19.79 -9.67
CA GLU A 403 -5.02 21.02 -9.78
C GLU A 403 -4.47 21.20 -11.21
N ASP A 404 -4.47 22.44 -11.72
CA ASP A 404 -4.04 22.83 -13.07
C ASP A 404 -2.51 23.00 -13.19
N ASP A 405 -1.78 22.07 -12.58
CA ASP A 405 -0.34 22.11 -12.50
C ASP A 405 0.24 21.37 -13.72
N GLU A 406 0.93 20.24 -13.55
CA GLU A 406 1.66 19.59 -14.63
C GLU A 406 1.81 18.08 -14.40
N VAL A 407 2.08 17.31 -15.45
CA VAL A 407 2.22 15.84 -15.33
C VAL A 407 3.60 15.44 -14.81
N ILE A 408 4.66 16.06 -15.34
CA ILE A 408 6.06 15.81 -14.99
C ILE A 408 6.71 17.15 -14.65
N ARG A 409 7.25 17.29 -13.44
CA ARG A 409 7.74 18.59 -12.98
C ARG A 409 8.97 18.52 -12.09
N ASP A 410 9.78 19.57 -12.17
CA ASP A 410 10.73 19.93 -11.11
C ASP A 410 10.15 21.06 -10.24
N ARG A 411 10.44 21.04 -8.94
CA ARG A 411 9.91 22.01 -7.97
C ARG A 411 10.94 22.29 -6.88
N ASP A 412 10.74 23.41 -6.19
CA ASP A 412 11.61 23.91 -5.12
C ASP A 412 13.08 23.97 -5.56
N SER A 413 13.96 23.18 -4.93
CA SER A 413 15.38 23.08 -5.29
C SER A 413 15.72 21.77 -6.00
N GLY A 414 14.71 21.04 -6.49
CA GLY A 414 14.86 19.80 -7.22
C GLY A 414 15.01 20.00 -8.73
N TRP A 415 15.67 19.07 -9.41
CA TRP A 415 15.73 18.98 -10.87
C TRP A 415 15.97 17.53 -11.33
N PHE A 416 15.70 17.26 -12.60
CA PHE A 416 16.12 16.01 -13.24
C PHE A 416 17.48 16.22 -13.91
N SER A 417 18.51 15.50 -13.48
CA SER A 417 19.84 15.63 -14.11
C SER A 417 19.94 15.01 -15.48
N ASP A 418 19.11 14.02 -15.75
CA ASP A 418 18.97 13.38 -17.05
C ASP A 418 17.61 12.67 -17.11
N ILE A 419 16.93 12.83 -18.24
CA ILE A 419 15.70 12.13 -18.60
C ILE A 419 15.99 11.41 -19.91
N ASP A 420 16.20 10.09 -19.87
CA ASP A 420 16.48 9.26 -21.05
C ASP A 420 15.36 8.26 -21.28
N ILE A 421 14.37 8.64 -22.10
CA ILE A 421 13.17 7.81 -22.33
C ILE A 421 12.97 7.55 -23.82
N ASP A 422 12.90 6.27 -24.19
CA ASP A 422 12.63 5.86 -25.57
C ASP A 422 11.17 6.21 -25.96
N ARG A 423 10.19 5.71 -25.18
CA ARG A 423 8.77 5.84 -25.50
C ARG A 423 7.96 6.26 -24.28
N LEU A 424 7.50 7.50 -24.28
CA LEU A 424 6.59 8.07 -23.30
C LEU A 424 5.24 8.43 -23.93
N SER A 425 4.14 8.05 -23.29
CA SER A 425 2.80 8.52 -23.65
C SER A 425 2.13 9.26 -22.50
N VAL A 426 1.57 10.45 -22.78
CA VAL A 426 0.89 11.30 -21.78
C VAL A 426 -0.46 11.79 -22.31
N HIS A 427 -1.56 11.37 -21.70
CA HIS A 427 -2.89 11.55 -22.26
C HIS A 427 -3.96 11.98 -21.25
N GLU A 428 -4.93 12.75 -21.74
CA GLU A 428 -6.16 13.10 -21.01
C GLU A 428 -5.88 13.78 -19.67
N CYS A 429 -4.89 14.67 -19.64
CA CYS A 429 -4.50 15.42 -18.44
C CYS A 429 -5.11 16.83 -18.46
N ASN A 430 -5.43 17.38 -17.29
CA ASN A 430 -5.89 18.77 -17.21
C ASN A 430 -4.73 19.77 -17.34
N GLY A 431 -3.55 19.45 -16.81
CA GLY A 431 -2.36 20.30 -16.90
C GLY A 431 -1.60 20.19 -18.22
N MET A 432 -0.43 20.83 -18.24
CA MET A 432 0.59 20.65 -19.28
C MET A 432 1.43 19.39 -19.02
N VAL A 433 2.09 18.87 -20.05
CA VAL A 433 2.94 17.66 -19.89
C VAL A 433 4.14 17.94 -18.98
N PHE A 434 4.83 19.07 -19.19
CA PHE A 434 6.06 19.42 -18.47
C PHE A 434 6.01 20.83 -17.86
N ASP A 435 6.58 20.97 -16.66
CA ASP A 435 7.16 22.24 -16.19
C ASP A 435 8.52 21.96 -15.57
N LEU A 436 9.55 22.21 -16.39
CA LEU A 436 10.94 21.96 -16.07
C LEU A 436 11.72 23.27 -16.12
N SER A 437 12.54 23.52 -15.10
CA SER A 437 13.29 24.77 -14.96
C SER A 437 14.75 24.64 -15.37
N SER A 438 15.39 23.53 -15.00
CA SER A 438 16.82 23.28 -15.22
C SER A 438 17.12 21.81 -15.51
N SER A 439 16.10 21.08 -15.95
CA SER A 439 16.22 19.65 -16.28
C SER A 439 16.66 19.47 -17.73
N ASN A 440 17.39 18.38 -17.99
CA ASN A 440 17.90 18.03 -19.33
C ASN A 440 17.63 16.56 -19.65
N GLY A 441 17.94 16.15 -20.89
CA GLY A 441 17.84 14.76 -21.35
C GLY A 441 17.24 14.64 -22.75
N THR A 442 16.82 13.44 -23.11
CA THR A 442 16.15 13.11 -24.37
C THR A 442 14.93 12.21 -24.18
N ILE A 443 13.83 12.55 -24.84
CA ILE A 443 12.71 11.65 -25.10
C ILE A 443 12.68 11.37 -26.61
N GLN A 444 12.91 10.12 -27.02
CA GLN A 444 12.92 9.77 -28.44
C GLN A 444 11.52 9.93 -29.04
N THR A 445 10.49 9.38 -28.40
CA THR A 445 9.09 9.52 -28.82
C THR A 445 8.18 9.89 -27.66
N LEU A 446 7.55 11.05 -27.79
CA LEU A 446 6.44 11.50 -26.94
C LEU A 446 5.13 11.38 -27.71
N ALA A 447 4.31 10.39 -27.38
CA ALA A 447 2.92 10.33 -27.82
C ALA A 447 2.05 11.11 -26.83
N ARG A 448 1.26 12.07 -27.30
CA ARG A 448 0.41 12.85 -26.39
C ARG A 448 -0.87 13.31 -27.04
N ASN A 449 -1.95 13.33 -26.26
CA ASN A 449 -3.23 13.81 -26.75
C ASN A 449 -4.14 14.28 -25.60
N ASN A 450 -5.02 15.24 -25.89
CA ASN A 450 -6.01 15.77 -24.95
C ASN A 450 -5.42 16.24 -23.60
N ASN A 451 -4.23 16.84 -23.62
CA ASN A 451 -3.65 17.53 -22.47
C ASN A 451 -4.02 19.02 -22.58
N GLN A 452 -4.83 19.57 -21.66
CA GLN A 452 -5.41 20.90 -21.84
C GLN A 452 -4.35 22.01 -21.83
N GLY A 453 -3.31 21.88 -21.00
CA GLY A 453 -2.17 22.80 -20.96
C GLY A 453 -1.14 22.63 -22.10
N GLY A 454 -1.29 21.61 -22.95
CA GLY A 454 -0.33 21.33 -24.03
C GLY A 454 0.99 20.73 -23.53
N LEU A 455 2.11 21.05 -24.20
CA LEU A 455 3.42 20.46 -23.88
C LEU A 455 4.04 21.07 -22.61
N GLY A 456 3.90 22.38 -22.42
CA GLY A 456 4.49 23.09 -21.29
C GLY A 456 5.98 23.43 -21.49
N ASN A 457 6.68 23.71 -20.39
CA ASN A 457 8.09 24.10 -20.39
C ASN A 457 8.99 22.87 -20.26
N THR A 458 9.85 22.63 -21.24
CA THR A 458 10.74 21.47 -21.29
C THR A 458 12.17 21.75 -20.82
N ALA A 459 12.52 22.99 -20.45
CA ALA A 459 13.92 23.39 -20.20
C ALA A 459 14.85 22.92 -21.33
N ASP A 460 15.91 22.17 -21.00
CA ASP A 460 16.90 21.64 -21.94
C ASP A 460 16.58 20.19 -22.40
N LEU A 461 15.37 19.68 -22.10
CA LEU A 461 14.90 18.38 -22.56
C LEU A 461 14.64 18.40 -24.07
N THR A 462 15.29 17.50 -24.80
CA THR A 462 15.03 17.28 -26.22
C THR A 462 13.91 16.26 -26.40
N VAL A 463 12.86 16.61 -27.15
CA VAL A 463 11.86 15.64 -27.63
C VAL A 463 12.08 15.43 -29.12
N GLU A 464 12.63 14.28 -29.51
CA GLU A 464 13.00 14.05 -30.91
C GLU A 464 11.76 13.90 -31.80
N THR A 465 10.76 13.17 -31.32
CA THR A 465 9.47 12.99 -32.00
C THR A 465 8.31 13.34 -31.06
N ASP A 466 7.69 14.50 -31.29
CA ASP A 466 6.42 14.90 -30.65
C ASP A 466 5.23 14.42 -31.48
N ALA A 467 4.75 13.20 -31.20
CA ALA A 467 3.63 12.56 -31.89
C ALA A 467 2.27 12.99 -31.33
N LYS A 468 1.99 14.30 -31.38
CA LYS A 468 0.72 14.87 -30.93
C LYS A 468 -0.47 14.29 -31.72
N GLY A 469 -1.48 13.79 -31.00
CA GLY A 469 -2.69 13.20 -31.58
C GLY A 469 -2.64 11.68 -31.74
N GLN A 470 -1.50 11.04 -31.45
CA GLN A 470 -1.38 9.58 -31.41
C GLN A 470 -2.19 9.00 -30.23
N ALA A 471 -2.54 7.71 -30.32
CA ALA A 471 -3.11 6.97 -29.18
C ALA A 471 -2.04 6.71 -28.09
N PRO A 472 -2.45 6.49 -26.83
CA PRO A 472 -1.53 6.05 -25.77
C PRO A 472 -0.78 4.78 -26.16
N PHE A 473 0.45 4.63 -25.65
CA PHE A 473 1.13 3.35 -25.76
C PHE A 473 0.41 2.29 -24.91
N GLU A 474 0.62 1.02 -25.26
CA GLU A 474 0.06 -0.13 -24.54
C GLU A 474 1.20 -0.97 -23.88
N PRO A 475 1.74 -0.52 -22.75
CA PRO A 475 2.73 -1.28 -21.98
C PRO A 475 2.27 -2.67 -21.56
N SER A 476 3.18 -3.65 -21.48
CA SER A 476 2.85 -5.01 -21.05
C SER A 476 2.76 -5.16 -19.52
N VAL A 477 1.63 -4.73 -18.95
CA VAL A 477 1.37 -4.76 -17.50
C VAL A 477 0.50 -5.96 -17.07
N PRO A 478 0.64 -6.45 -15.82
CA PRO A 478 -0.17 -7.56 -15.33
C PRO A 478 -1.63 -7.14 -15.11
N SER A 479 -2.54 -8.12 -15.23
CA SER A 479 -3.92 -7.99 -14.77
C SER A 479 -4.04 -8.40 -13.30
N PRO A 480 -5.09 -7.95 -12.56
CA PRO A 480 -5.23 -8.25 -11.13
C PRO A 480 -5.38 -9.75 -10.83
N SER A 481 -5.76 -10.58 -11.80
CA SER A 481 -5.87 -12.04 -11.64
C SER A 481 -4.55 -12.79 -11.83
N THR A 482 -3.53 -12.15 -12.40
CA THR A 482 -2.21 -12.77 -12.69
C THR A 482 -1.18 -12.58 -11.58
N VAL A 483 -1.48 -11.70 -10.62
CA VAL A 483 -0.57 -11.29 -9.53
C VAL A 483 -1.31 -11.27 -8.19
N GLY A 484 -0.56 -11.15 -7.10
CA GLY A 484 -1.07 -11.31 -5.74
C GLY A 484 -0.97 -12.77 -5.28
N ILE A 485 -1.73 -13.10 -4.23
CA ILE A 485 -1.76 -14.45 -3.66
C ILE A 485 -2.17 -15.50 -4.69
N ASN A 486 -1.52 -16.66 -4.62
CA ASN A 486 -1.93 -17.86 -5.35
C ASN A 486 -3.09 -18.53 -4.61
N THR A 487 -4.22 -18.64 -5.30
CA THR A 487 -5.45 -19.29 -4.78
C THR A 487 -5.52 -20.79 -5.14
N ALA A 488 -4.63 -21.28 -6.01
CA ALA A 488 -4.65 -22.66 -6.51
C ALA A 488 -4.15 -23.73 -5.51
N SER A 489 -3.70 -23.34 -4.32
CA SER A 489 -3.14 -24.25 -3.29
C SER A 489 -4.17 -25.22 -2.65
N HIS A 490 -5.40 -25.32 -3.16
CA HIS A 490 -6.52 -26.02 -2.53
C HIS A 490 -7.02 -27.30 -3.22
N SER A 491 -6.24 -27.92 -4.12
CA SER A 491 -6.65 -29.18 -4.75
C SER A 491 -5.86 -30.40 -4.27
N VAL A 492 -6.00 -30.76 -2.98
CA VAL A 492 -5.83 -32.16 -2.56
C VAL A 492 -7.02 -32.57 -1.71
N VAL A 493 -8.04 -33.11 -2.37
CA VAL A 493 -9.08 -33.93 -1.74
C VAL A 493 -8.40 -35.23 -1.31
N TRP A 494 -8.20 -35.41 -0.01
CA TRP A 494 -7.82 -36.70 0.55
C TRP A 494 -9.02 -37.65 0.42
N ARG A 495 -8.85 -38.76 -0.31
CA ARG A 495 -9.74 -39.93 -0.27
C ARG A 495 -9.12 -41.01 0.59
#